data_AF-A0A7Y5NII6-F1
#
_entry.id   AF-A0A7Y5NII6-F1
#
_cell.length_a   1.000
_cell.length_b   1.000
_cell.length_c   1.000
_cell.angle_alpha   90.00
_cell.angle_beta   90.00
_cell.angle_gamma   90.00
#
_symmetry.space_group_name_H-M   'P 1'
#
loop_
_entity.id
_entity.type
_entity.pdbx_description
1 polymer ?
#
loop_
_entity_poly.entity_id
_entity_poly.type
_entity_poly.pdbx_seq_one_letter_code
_entity_poly.pdbx_strand_id
1 'polypeptide(L)'
;MFDLSLKRLFTIVLAALAFTVTGRAQAPVPDLPYKHDALKPGEVCLVSGKSLTQGDVVYLIRGRRVPLRREQVRYFIADSTRYLAQLQPQSALFHEAMAQRGTEAGGIDLGWFLFGMYVLVALFFGGLSGYAAVSKGLNPIPHFFIGLFFSAPGYLYVLTRPRAATAGEVPSGFVKVHTTHEPVPCGRCGYTNHPAAKLCSGCGAKLQPIVASEVEKAK
;
A
#
# COMPACT_ATOMS: atom_id res chain seq x y z
N MET A 1 55.52 62.22 24.10
CA MET A 1 54.55 62.92 24.98
C MET A 1 53.11 62.64 24.51
N PHE A 2 52.73 61.37 24.33
CA PHE A 2 51.38 60.93 23.92
C PHE A 2 51.17 59.48 24.37
N ASP A 3 51.00 59.22 25.67
CA ASP A 3 50.75 57.83 26.12
C ASP A 3 49.91 57.72 27.42
N LEU A 4 49.12 58.75 27.76
CA LEU A 4 48.29 58.75 28.97
C LEU A 4 46.78 58.92 28.73
N SER A 5 46.35 59.23 27.49
CA SER A 5 44.95 59.59 27.21
C SER A 5 44.05 58.39 26.83
N LEU A 6 44.62 57.34 26.23
CA LEU A 6 43.82 56.23 25.68
C LEU A 6 43.34 55.23 26.75
N LYS A 7 44.13 55.02 27.81
CA LYS A 7 43.78 54.06 28.89
C LYS A 7 42.63 54.54 29.78
N ARG A 8 42.43 55.86 29.94
CA ARG A 8 41.34 56.44 30.75
C ARG A 8 39.99 56.46 30.01
N LEU A 9 40.01 56.57 28.68
CA LEU A 9 38.80 56.45 27.86
C LEU A 9 38.24 55.02 27.85
N PHE A 10 39.12 54.01 27.85
CA PHE A 10 38.67 52.61 27.83
C PHE A 10 38.04 52.16 29.16
N THR A 11 38.46 52.71 30.29
CA THR A 11 37.91 52.36 31.61
C THR A 11 36.53 52.98 31.87
N ILE A 12 36.25 54.16 31.30
CA ILE A 12 34.94 54.82 31.46
C ILE A 12 33.87 54.14 30.59
N VAL A 13 34.23 53.64 29.40
CA VAL A 13 33.30 52.90 28.53
C VAL A 13 32.93 51.53 29.12
N LEU A 14 33.85 50.88 29.83
CA LEU A 14 33.58 49.58 30.49
C LEU A 14 32.71 49.72 31.75
N ALA A 15 32.74 50.85 32.45
CA ALA A 15 31.88 51.08 33.62
C ALA A 15 30.43 51.47 33.25
N ALA A 16 30.21 52.08 32.09
CA ALA A 16 28.86 52.46 31.63
C ALA A 16 28.03 51.27 31.10
N LEU A 17 28.65 50.12 30.85
CA LEU A 17 27.97 48.91 30.33
C LEU A 17 27.44 47.98 31.43
N ALA A 18 27.65 48.30 32.71
CA ALA A 18 27.29 47.42 33.84
C ALA A 18 25.89 47.66 34.44
N PHE A 19 25.11 48.65 33.97
CA PHE A 19 23.84 49.02 34.62
C PHE A 19 22.68 49.20 33.63
N THR A 20 22.33 48.13 32.92
CA THR A 20 21.01 48.02 32.26
C THR A 20 20.39 46.65 32.54
N VAL A 21 20.27 46.29 33.83
CA VAL A 21 19.32 45.26 34.27
C VAL A 21 17.93 45.84 34.13
N THR A 22 17.42 45.79 32.90
CA THR A 22 16.03 46.10 32.58
C THR A 22 15.18 44.96 33.13
N GLY A 23 14.48 45.25 34.24
CA GLY A 23 13.39 44.41 34.71
C GLY A 23 12.33 44.32 33.61
N ARG A 24 12.32 43.23 32.86
CA ARG A 24 11.25 42.93 31.90
C ARG A 24 9.98 42.65 32.70
N ALA A 25 9.11 43.66 32.76
CA ALA A 25 7.71 43.46 33.09
C ALA A 25 7.15 42.36 32.16
N GLN A 26 6.76 41.23 32.74
CA GLN A 26 6.10 40.16 32.00
C GLN A 26 4.77 40.69 31.48
N ALA A 27 4.72 40.94 30.18
CA ALA A 27 3.48 41.28 29.51
C ALA A 27 2.45 40.16 29.77
N PRO A 28 1.16 40.50 30.00
CA PRO A 28 0.12 39.52 30.23
C PRO A 28 0.12 38.49 29.10
N VAL A 29 0.06 37.22 29.49
CA VAL A 29 -0.01 36.09 28.56
C VAL A 29 -1.41 36.14 27.93
N PRO A 30 -1.52 36.16 26.58
CA PRO A 30 -2.81 36.11 25.93
C PRO A 30 -3.52 34.82 26.34
N ASP A 31 -4.71 34.95 26.93
CA ASP A 31 -5.51 33.79 27.31
C ASP A 31 -6.04 33.14 26.04
N LEU A 32 -5.63 31.90 25.82
CA LEU A 32 -6.09 31.13 24.68
C LEU A 32 -7.41 30.46 25.03
N PRO A 33 -8.36 30.32 24.07
CA PRO A 33 -9.65 29.67 24.30
C PRO A 33 -9.51 28.13 24.36
N TYR A 34 -8.36 27.61 24.79
CA TYR A 34 -8.08 26.18 24.84
C TYR A 34 -8.20 25.68 26.28
N LYS A 35 -8.72 24.46 26.44
CA LYS A 35 -8.84 23.82 27.74
C LYS A 35 -7.45 23.54 28.32
N HIS A 36 -7.24 23.98 29.56
CA HIS A 36 -6.04 23.64 30.32
C HIS A 36 -6.15 22.25 30.93
N ASP A 37 -5.05 21.52 30.96
CA ASP A 37 -4.92 20.22 31.62
C ASP A 37 -3.78 20.25 32.65
N ALA A 38 -3.82 19.33 33.62
CA ALA A 38 -2.80 19.25 34.66
C ALA A 38 -1.46 18.72 34.12
N LEU A 39 -0.36 19.33 34.57
CA LEU A 39 1.00 18.94 34.21
C LEU A 39 1.31 17.52 34.72
N LYS A 40 1.84 16.66 33.84
CA LYS A 40 2.34 15.34 34.24
C LYS A 40 3.86 15.38 34.47
N PRO A 41 4.38 14.59 35.43
CA PRO A 41 5.82 14.52 35.66
C PRO A 41 6.53 13.96 34.42
N GLY A 42 7.64 14.60 34.02
CA GLY A 42 8.45 14.21 32.86
C GLY A 42 8.01 14.79 31.51
N GLU A 43 6.99 15.66 31.47
CA GLU A 43 6.63 16.36 30.23
C GLU A 43 7.71 17.41 29.85
N VAL A 44 8.00 17.48 28.56
CA VAL A 44 8.93 18.45 27.96
C VAL A 44 8.17 19.43 27.08
N CYS A 45 8.63 20.67 27.04
CA CYS A 45 8.02 21.71 26.23
C CYS A 45 8.16 21.38 24.74
N LEU A 46 7.05 21.43 23.99
CA LEU A 46 7.07 21.14 22.55
C LEU A 46 7.97 22.11 21.75
N VAL A 47 8.04 23.38 22.16
CA VAL A 47 8.77 24.42 21.41
C VAL A 47 10.27 24.41 21.71
N SER A 48 10.67 24.18 22.97
CA SER A 48 12.08 24.24 23.39
C SER A 48 12.73 22.91 23.75
N GLY A 49 11.96 21.84 23.92
CA GLY A 49 12.45 20.54 24.37
C GLY A 49 12.91 20.51 25.84
N LYS A 50 12.76 21.60 26.60
CA LYS A 50 13.14 21.65 28.03
C LYS A 50 12.03 21.11 28.92
N SER A 51 12.39 20.49 30.04
CA SER A 51 11.45 20.02 31.06
C SER A 51 10.58 21.16 31.60
N LEU A 52 9.33 20.85 31.90
CA LEU A 52 8.36 21.83 32.42
C LEU A 52 8.43 21.95 33.94
N THR A 53 8.08 23.14 34.42
CA THR A 53 8.00 23.50 35.83
C THR A 53 6.55 23.73 36.24
N GLN A 54 6.25 23.80 37.55
CA GLN A 54 4.89 23.93 38.09
C GLN A 54 4.13 25.19 37.62
N GLY A 55 4.81 26.19 37.06
CA GLY A 55 4.20 27.42 36.51
C GLY A 55 3.88 27.38 35.02
N ASP A 56 4.15 26.26 34.34
CA ASP A 56 3.92 26.09 32.91
C ASP A 56 2.53 25.54 32.60
N VAL A 57 2.11 25.61 31.34
CA VAL A 57 0.74 25.33 30.91
C VAL A 57 0.68 24.19 29.91
N VAL A 58 -0.33 23.33 30.05
CA VAL A 58 -0.64 22.27 29.08
C VAL A 58 -1.97 22.60 28.44
N TYR A 59 -1.98 22.74 27.12
CA TYR A 59 -3.19 22.97 26.34
C TYR A 59 -3.69 21.68 25.71
N LEU A 60 -5.01 21.48 25.70
CA LEU A 60 -5.64 20.38 24.97
C LEU A 60 -6.15 20.89 23.61
N ILE A 61 -5.39 20.61 22.54
CA ILE A 61 -5.73 21.04 21.18
C ILE A 61 -6.10 19.81 20.35
N ARG A 62 -7.36 19.74 19.89
CA ARG A 62 -7.89 18.60 19.12
C ARG A 62 -7.69 17.24 19.81
N GLY A 63 -7.89 17.21 21.13
CA GLY A 63 -7.70 16.00 21.95
C GLY A 63 -6.24 15.61 22.21
N ARG A 64 -5.27 16.43 21.82
CA ARG A 64 -3.84 16.20 22.08
C ARG A 64 -3.33 17.17 23.14
N ARG A 65 -2.51 16.66 24.08
CA ARG A 65 -1.82 17.47 25.09
C ARG A 65 -0.63 18.16 24.43
N VAL A 66 -0.61 19.48 24.51
CA VAL A 66 0.44 20.35 23.97
C VAL A 66 1.09 21.07 25.14
N PRO A 67 2.15 20.48 25.72
CA PRO A 67 2.80 21.03 26.89
C PRO A 67 3.74 22.18 26.47
N LEU A 68 3.51 23.38 27.02
CA LEU A 68 4.20 24.61 26.63
C LEU A 68 4.71 25.38 27.84
N ARG A 69 5.93 25.90 27.75
CA ARG A 69 6.43 26.87 28.72
C ARG A 69 5.68 28.18 28.54
N ARG A 70 5.33 28.84 29.65
CA ARG A 70 4.48 30.04 29.63
C ARG A 70 5.07 31.17 28.77
N GLU A 71 6.39 31.30 28.76
CA GLU A 71 7.12 32.27 27.94
C GLU A 71 7.10 31.97 26.43
N GLN A 72 6.85 30.71 26.04
CA GLN A 72 6.94 30.25 24.66
C GLN A 72 5.59 30.08 23.96
N VAL A 73 4.49 30.31 24.70
CA VAL A 73 3.12 30.27 24.15
C VAL A 73 3.00 31.20 22.94
N ARG A 74 3.68 32.35 22.94
CA ARG A 74 3.65 33.31 21.83
C ARG A 74 4.22 32.74 20.53
N TYR A 75 5.33 31.99 20.60
CA TYR A 75 5.92 31.34 19.43
C TYR A 75 5.03 30.23 18.90
N PHE A 76 4.39 29.48 19.80
CA PHE A 76 3.42 28.47 19.43
C PHE A 76 2.18 29.08 18.74
N ILE A 77 1.66 30.22 19.22
CA ILE A 77 0.52 30.90 18.58
C ILE A 77 0.91 31.39 17.17
N ALA A 78 2.10 31.95 17.02
CA ALA A 78 2.59 32.44 15.74
C ALA A 78 2.64 31.34 14.68
N ASP A 79 3.13 30.15 15.03
CA ASP A 79 3.34 29.03 14.10
C ASP A 79 2.76 27.70 14.61
N SER A 80 1.50 27.69 15.06
CA SER A 80 0.90 26.50 15.70
C SER A 80 0.91 25.26 14.80
N THR A 81 0.71 25.44 13.49
CA THR A 81 0.72 24.37 12.50
C THR A 81 2.06 23.63 12.46
N ARG A 82 3.17 24.35 12.56
CA ARG A 82 4.54 23.78 12.50
C ARG A 82 4.80 22.84 13.67
N TYR A 83 4.39 23.25 14.87
CA TYR A 83 4.60 22.46 16.09
C TYR A 83 3.59 21.31 16.20
N LEU A 84 2.34 21.51 15.78
CA LEU A 84 1.34 20.45 15.76
C LEU A 84 1.67 19.34 14.75
N ALA A 85 2.32 19.67 13.64
CA ALA A 85 2.80 18.68 12.67
C ALA A 85 3.85 17.72 13.28
N GLN A 86 4.67 18.18 14.24
CA GLN A 86 5.62 17.32 14.95
C GLN A 86 4.93 16.33 15.91
N LEU A 87 3.74 16.67 16.40
CA LEU A 87 2.92 15.81 17.26
C LEU A 87 1.98 14.88 16.47
N GLN A 88 1.94 14.98 15.14
CA GLN A 88 1.22 13.98 14.35
C GLN A 88 2.01 12.69 14.38
N PRO A 89 1.40 11.55 14.79
CA PRO A 89 2.08 10.28 14.71
C PRO A 89 2.47 10.09 13.25
N GLN A 90 3.77 9.98 13.00
CA GLN A 90 4.28 9.52 11.73
C GLN A 90 3.94 8.03 11.64
N SER A 91 2.67 7.73 11.40
CA SER A 91 2.26 6.39 11.02
C SER A 91 2.98 6.08 9.72
N ALA A 92 3.67 4.95 9.67
CA ALA A 92 4.44 4.49 8.51
C ALA A 92 3.64 4.43 7.18
N LEU A 93 2.33 4.65 7.22
CA LEU A 93 1.41 4.58 6.09
C LEU A 93 1.02 5.95 5.50
N PHE A 94 1.22 7.07 6.22
CA PHE A 94 0.88 8.41 5.72
C PHE A 94 2.16 9.24 5.50
N HIS A 95 2.86 8.96 4.40
CA HIS A 95 4.07 9.69 3.97
C HIS A 95 3.76 11.08 3.36
N GLU A 96 2.54 11.59 3.51
CA GLU A 96 2.10 12.82 2.82
C GLU A 96 2.78 14.10 3.35
N ALA A 97 3.31 14.09 4.58
CA ALA A 97 3.94 15.27 5.19
C ALA A 97 5.42 15.50 4.83
N MET A 98 6.10 14.58 4.13
CA MET A 98 7.46 14.82 3.63
C MET A 98 7.51 15.59 2.30
N ALA A 99 6.36 15.79 1.63
CA ALA A 99 6.32 16.46 0.33
C ALA A 99 6.49 17.99 0.37
N GLN A 100 6.50 18.63 1.54
CA GLN A 100 6.47 20.10 1.66
C GLN A 100 7.81 20.78 1.98
N ARG A 101 8.93 20.05 2.12
CA ARG A 101 10.26 20.67 2.29
C ARG A 101 11.12 20.47 1.05
N GLY A 102 10.87 21.27 0.01
CA GLY A 102 11.89 21.77 -0.94
C GLY A 102 12.77 20.78 -1.72
N THR A 103 12.65 19.48 -1.50
CA THR A 103 13.28 18.41 -2.26
C THR A 103 12.15 17.53 -2.76
N GLU A 104 12.10 17.41 -4.09
CA GLU A 104 11.30 16.48 -4.89
C GLU A 104 10.62 15.40 -4.05
N ALA A 105 9.30 15.54 -3.94
CA ALA A 105 8.44 14.64 -3.20
C ALA A 105 8.76 13.19 -3.56
N GLY A 106 8.84 12.33 -2.53
CA GLY A 106 9.06 10.89 -2.65
C GLY A 106 7.91 10.17 -3.35
N GLY A 107 7.72 10.46 -4.64
CA GLY A 107 7.03 9.58 -5.56
C GLY A 107 7.83 8.30 -5.69
N ILE A 108 7.13 7.19 -5.88
CA ILE A 108 7.79 5.97 -6.35
C ILE A 108 8.56 6.35 -7.61
N ASP A 109 9.86 6.08 -7.59
CA ASP A 109 10.74 6.27 -8.75
C ASP A 109 10.05 5.69 -9.99
N LEU A 110 10.01 6.49 -11.07
CA LEU A 110 9.30 6.11 -12.29
C LEU A 110 9.76 4.75 -12.81
N GLY A 111 11.04 4.41 -12.66
CA GLY A 111 11.60 3.11 -13.02
C GLY A 111 10.99 1.97 -12.21
N TRP A 112 10.85 2.12 -10.88
CA TRP A 112 10.19 1.13 -10.03
C TRP A 112 8.71 0.96 -10.35
N PHE A 113 8.01 2.06 -10.65
CA PHE A 113 6.61 2.01 -11.09
C PHE A 113 6.46 1.26 -12.41
N LEU A 114 7.27 1.60 -13.42
CA LEU A 114 7.27 0.94 -14.73
C LEU A 114 7.67 -0.53 -14.63
N PHE A 115 8.62 -0.87 -13.76
CA PHE A 115 9.00 -2.25 -13.48
C PHE A 115 7.84 -3.05 -12.89
N GLY A 116 7.15 -2.52 -11.88
CA GLY A 116 5.97 -3.17 -11.30
C GLY A 116 4.86 -3.38 -12.31
N MET A 117 4.58 -2.36 -13.14
CA MET A 117 3.61 -2.46 -14.22
C MET A 117 4.01 -3.51 -15.27
N TYR A 118 5.29 -3.57 -15.65
CA TYR A 118 5.80 -4.59 -16.58
C TYR A 118 5.59 -6.01 -16.03
N VAL A 119 5.91 -6.26 -14.75
CA VAL A 119 5.72 -7.57 -14.10
C VAL A 119 4.24 -7.97 -14.08
N LEU A 120 3.33 -7.04 -13.80
CA LEU A 120 1.89 -7.31 -13.83
C LEU A 120 1.40 -7.69 -15.24
N VAL A 121 1.84 -6.96 -16.26
CA VAL A 121 1.51 -7.25 -17.66
C VAL A 121 2.07 -8.61 -18.09
N ALA A 122 3.32 -8.90 -17.74
CA ALA A 122 3.97 -10.19 -18.00
C ALA A 122 3.18 -11.35 -17.36
N LEU A 123 2.80 -11.24 -16.09
CA LEU A 123 2.02 -12.28 -15.39
C LEU A 123 0.65 -12.50 -16.02
N PHE A 124 -0.03 -11.41 -16.42
CA PHE A 124 -1.32 -11.49 -17.12
C PHE A 124 -1.21 -12.26 -18.44
N PHE A 125 -0.24 -11.91 -19.30
CA PHE A 125 -0.03 -12.61 -20.57
C PHE A 125 0.52 -14.04 -20.40
N GLY A 126 1.33 -14.30 -19.37
CA GLY A 126 1.75 -15.64 -19.00
C GLY A 126 0.56 -16.53 -18.66
N GLY A 127 -0.36 -16.02 -17.82
CA GLY A 127 -1.62 -16.71 -17.46
C GLY A 127 -2.50 -17.01 -18.69
N LEU A 128 -2.73 -16.00 -19.55
CA LEU A 128 -3.50 -16.20 -20.79
C LEU A 128 -2.85 -17.22 -21.74
N SER A 129 -1.52 -17.21 -21.85
CA SER A 129 -0.77 -18.15 -22.68
C SER A 129 -0.86 -19.58 -22.14
N GLY A 130 -0.74 -19.76 -20.83
CA GLY A 130 -0.94 -21.06 -20.18
C GLY A 130 -2.35 -21.59 -20.40
N TYR A 131 -3.37 -20.74 -20.23
CA TYR A 131 -4.77 -21.10 -20.49
C TYR A 131 -5.03 -21.48 -21.97
N ALA A 132 -4.52 -20.67 -22.91
CA ALA A 132 -4.60 -20.97 -24.33
C ALA A 132 -3.89 -22.29 -24.69
N ALA A 133 -2.76 -22.59 -24.05
CA ALA A 133 -2.08 -23.88 -24.23
C ALA A 133 -2.93 -25.06 -23.75
N VAL A 134 -3.52 -24.99 -22.54
CA VAL A 134 -4.40 -26.05 -22.02
C VAL A 134 -5.59 -26.29 -22.94
N SER A 135 -6.27 -25.23 -23.39
CA SER A 135 -7.43 -25.35 -24.29
C SER A 135 -7.08 -25.92 -25.68
N LYS A 136 -5.79 -25.93 -26.05
CA LYS A 136 -5.27 -26.53 -27.30
C LYS A 136 -4.63 -27.91 -27.10
N GLY A 137 -4.59 -28.41 -25.87
CA GLY A 137 -3.91 -29.67 -25.54
C GLY A 137 -2.38 -29.58 -25.62
N LEU A 138 -1.80 -28.38 -25.47
CA LEU A 138 -0.35 -28.16 -25.42
C LEU A 138 0.15 -28.18 -23.97
N ASN A 139 1.44 -28.47 -23.76
CA ASN A 139 2.04 -28.39 -22.42
C ASN A 139 1.98 -26.94 -21.90
N PRO A 140 1.28 -26.66 -20.78
CA PRO A 140 1.03 -25.29 -20.33
C PRO A 140 2.26 -24.59 -19.76
N ILE A 141 3.18 -25.33 -19.14
CA ILE A 141 4.36 -24.78 -18.45
C ILE A 141 5.26 -23.95 -19.40
N PRO A 142 5.75 -24.49 -20.53
CA PRO A 142 6.60 -23.71 -21.43
C PRO A 142 5.86 -22.52 -22.05
N HIS A 143 4.57 -22.68 -22.37
CA HIS A 143 3.77 -21.61 -22.98
C HIS A 143 3.45 -20.48 -21.99
N PHE A 144 3.30 -20.78 -20.70
CA PHE A 144 3.22 -19.77 -19.65
C PHE A 144 4.49 -18.90 -19.62
N PHE A 145 5.68 -19.51 -19.63
CA PHE A 145 6.93 -18.76 -19.63
C PHE A 145 7.17 -17.97 -20.91
N ILE A 146 6.75 -18.48 -22.07
CA ILE A 146 6.76 -17.72 -23.33
C ILE A 146 5.90 -16.45 -23.19
N GLY A 147 4.69 -16.58 -22.65
CA GLY A 147 3.82 -15.43 -22.38
C GLY A 147 4.36 -14.48 -21.30
N LEU A 148 5.06 -15.00 -20.29
CA LEU A 148 5.66 -14.21 -19.22
C LEU A 148 6.82 -13.33 -19.72
N PHE A 149 7.77 -13.91 -20.45
CA PHE A 149 8.96 -13.17 -20.90
C PHE A 149 8.69 -12.28 -22.11
N PHE A 150 7.84 -12.73 -23.04
CA PHE A 150 7.54 -12.00 -24.27
C PHE A 150 6.20 -11.26 -24.23
N SER A 151 5.46 -11.29 -23.13
CA SER A 151 4.17 -10.60 -22.96
C SER A 151 3.21 -10.85 -24.14
N ALA A 152 2.74 -9.79 -24.80
CA ALA A 152 1.78 -9.86 -25.89
C ALA A 152 2.28 -10.67 -27.12
N PRO A 153 3.52 -10.47 -27.63
CA PRO A 153 4.10 -11.33 -28.66
C PRO A 153 4.13 -12.82 -28.28
N GLY A 154 4.45 -13.14 -27.02
CA GLY A 154 4.45 -14.51 -26.51
C GLY A 154 3.07 -15.14 -26.57
N TYR A 155 2.05 -14.41 -26.12
CA TYR A 155 0.66 -14.84 -26.22
C TYR A 155 0.20 -15.04 -27.67
N LEU A 156 0.52 -14.12 -28.58
CA LEU A 156 0.19 -14.24 -29.99
C LEU A 156 0.85 -15.49 -30.62
N TYR A 157 2.10 -15.78 -30.25
CA TYR A 157 2.77 -17.02 -30.66
C TYR A 157 2.00 -18.27 -30.21
N VAL A 158 1.48 -18.31 -28.97
CA VAL A 158 0.67 -19.44 -28.50
C VAL A 158 -0.63 -19.56 -29.30
N LEU A 159 -1.24 -18.43 -29.70
CA LEU A 159 -2.45 -18.41 -30.52
C LEU A 159 -2.25 -18.97 -31.93
N THR A 160 -1.06 -18.90 -32.51
CA THR A 160 -0.79 -19.46 -33.85
C THR A 160 -0.48 -20.96 -33.83
N ARG A 161 -0.19 -21.56 -32.66
CA ARG A 161 0.10 -22.99 -32.57
C ARG A 161 -1.16 -23.83 -32.89
N PRO A 162 -1.03 -24.90 -33.69
CA PRO A 162 -2.13 -25.81 -33.98
C PRO A 162 -2.58 -26.52 -32.69
N ARG A 163 -3.85 -26.95 -32.65
CA ARG A 163 -4.35 -27.80 -31.57
C ARG A 163 -3.66 -29.17 -31.67
N ALA A 164 -3.02 -29.59 -30.59
CA ALA A 164 -2.36 -30.90 -30.53
C ALA A 164 -3.33 -32.01 -30.11
N ALA A 165 -4.36 -31.67 -29.33
CA ALA A 165 -5.40 -32.61 -28.93
C ALA A 165 -6.58 -32.56 -29.91
N THR A 166 -6.96 -33.73 -30.42
CA THR A 166 -8.25 -33.97 -31.06
C THR A 166 -9.36 -33.73 -30.03
N ALA A 167 -10.47 -33.08 -30.43
CA ALA A 167 -11.56 -32.78 -29.50
C ALA A 167 -12.06 -34.06 -28.81
N GLY A 168 -11.72 -34.23 -27.53
CA GLY A 168 -12.12 -35.39 -26.72
C GLY A 168 -10.99 -36.32 -26.24
N GLU A 169 -9.75 -36.11 -26.67
CA GLU A 169 -8.56 -36.76 -26.11
C GLU A 169 -7.91 -35.85 -25.06
N VAL A 170 -8.01 -36.25 -23.80
CA VAL A 170 -7.30 -35.58 -22.70
C VAL A 170 -5.89 -36.16 -22.67
N PRO A 171 -4.81 -35.34 -22.72
CA PRO A 171 -3.46 -35.85 -22.62
C PRO A 171 -3.26 -36.62 -21.31
N SER A 172 -2.50 -37.72 -21.35
CA SER A 172 -2.20 -38.52 -20.16
C SER A 172 -1.62 -37.65 -19.04
N GLY A 173 -2.23 -37.67 -17.86
CA GLY A 173 -1.79 -36.92 -16.68
C GLY A 173 -2.60 -35.66 -16.34
N PHE A 174 -3.57 -35.27 -17.18
CA PHE A 174 -4.53 -34.22 -16.83
C PHE A 174 -5.83 -34.84 -16.31
N VAL A 175 -6.28 -34.40 -15.12
CA VAL A 175 -7.62 -34.74 -14.62
C VAL A 175 -8.63 -34.03 -15.51
N LYS A 176 -9.49 -34.81 -16.20
CA LYS A 176 -10.57 -34.24 -17.00
C LYS A 176 -11.42 -33.33 -16.11
N VAL A 177 -11.53 -32.05 -16.48
CA VAL A 177 -12.50 -31.15 -15.84
C VAL A 177 -13.88 -31.78 -16.00
N HIS A 178 -14.54 -32.08 -14.88
CA HIS A 178 -15.86 -32.71 -14.87
C HIS A 178 -16.83 -31.89 -15.71
N THR A 179 -17.06 -32.35 -16.93
CA THR A 179 -18.02 -31.76 -17.85
C THR A 179 -19.30 -32.56 -17.68
N THR A 180 -20.26 -31.99 -16.97
CA THR A 180 -21.59 -32.56 -16.83
C THR A 180 -22.30 -32.37 -18.16
N HIS A 181 -22.39 -33.44 -18.96
CA HIS A 181 -23.20 -33.41 -20.17
C HIS A 181 -24.68 -33.45 -19.81
N GLU A 182 -25.51 -32.80 -20.62
CA GLU A 182 -26.95 -32.77 -20.40
C GLU A 182 -27.55 -34.19 -20.51
N PRO A 183 -28.45 -34.60 -19.59
CA PRO A 183 -29.11 -35.90 -19.66
C PRO A 183 -29.96 -36.04 -20.93
N VAL A 184 -29.93 -37.22 -21.54
CA VAL A 184 -30.70 -37.51 -22.76
C VAL A 184 -31.91 -38.39 -22.40
N PRO A 185 -33.14 -37.99 -22.78
CA PRO A 185 -34.33 -38.79 -22.51
C PRO A 185 -34.36 -40.05 -23.41
N CYS A 186 -34.82 -41.16 -22.84
CA CYS A 186 -35.03 -42.39 -23.59
C CYS A 186 -36.25 -42.25 -24.52
N GLY A 187 -36.06 -42.48 -25.82
CA GLY A 187 -37.17 -42.43 -26.80
C GLY A 187 -38.29 -43.45 -26.57
N ARG A 188 -38.08 -44.47 -25.72
CA ARG A 188 -39.10 -45.49 -25.41
C ARG A 188 -39.90 -45.22 -24.14
N CYS A 189 -39.28 -44.67 -23.10
CA CYS A 189 -39.92 -44.52 -21.78
C CYS A 189 -39.79 -43.11 -21.16
N GLY A 190 -39.09 -42.18 -21.82
CA GLY A 190 -38.88 -40.82 -21.32
C GLY A 190 -37.86 -40.68 -20.19
N TYR A 191 -37.33 -41.78 -19.63
CA TYR A 191 -36.35 -41.73 -18.54
C TYR A 191 -35.06 -41.04 -18.98
N THR A 192 -34.54 -40.11 -18.18
CA THR A 192 -33.29 -39.38 -18.46
C THR A 192 -32.07 -40.23 -18.12
N ASN A 193 -31.19 -40.42 -19.09
CA ASN A 193 -29.98 -41.23 -18.95
C ASN A 193 -28.74 -40.39 -19.23
N HIS A 194 -27.60 -40.83 -18.70
CA HIS A 194 -26.31 -40.24 -19.05
C HIS A 194 -26.04 -40.45 -20.56
N PRO A 195 -25.49 -39.47 -21.28
CA PRO A 195 -25.30 -39.58 -22.74
C PRO A 195 -24.28 -40.65 -23.18
N ALA A 196 -23.53 -41.20 -22.23
CA ALA A 196 -22.65 -42.36 -22.44
C ALA A 196 -23.32 -43.73 -22.17
N ALA A 197 -24.57 -43.75 -21.73
CA ALA A 197 -25.26 -44.99 -21.37
C ALA A 197 -25.63 -45.80 -22.62
N LYS A 198 -25.29 -47.09 -22.63
CA LYS A 198 -25.68 -48.04 -23.69
C LYS A 198 -27.08 -48.65 -23.47
N LEU A 199 -27.58 -48.56 -22.25
CA LEU A 199 -28.85 -49.13 -21.82
C LEU A 199 -29.60 -48.09 -20.99
N CYS A 200 -30.91 -48.05 -21.16
CA CYS A 200 -31.78 -47.21 -20.36
C CYS A 200 -31.92 -47.78 -18.94
N SER A 201 -31.61 -46.99 -17.92
CA SER A 201 -31.73 -47.39 -16.51
C SER A 201 -33.18 -47.62 -16.07
N GLY A 202 -34.17 -47.08 -16.79
CA GLY A 202 -35.59 -47.28 -16.50
C GLY A 202 -36.16 -48.54 -17.15
N CYS A 203 -36.05 -48.67 -18.48
CA CYS A 203 -36.74 -49.72 -19.24
C CYS A 203 -35.82 -50.78 -19.88
N GLY A 204 -34.49 -50.67 -19.69
CA GLY A 204 -33.52 -51.61 -20.27
C GLY A 204 -33.36 -51.54 -21.79
N ALA A 205 -34.04 -50.60 -22.48
CA ALA A 205 -33.89 -50.42 -23.92
C ALA A 205 -32.46 -50.03 -24.29
N LYS A 206 -31.94 -50.57 -25.41
CA LYS A 206 -30.65 -50.15 -25.97
C LYS A 206 -30.72 -48.70 -26.40
N LEU A 207 -29.73 -47.92 -25.96
CA LEU A 207 -29.54 -46.52 -26.32
C LEU A 207 -28.30 -46.41 -27.22
N GLN A 208 -28.31 -45.47 -28.15
CA GLN A 208 -27.10 -45.10 -28.90
C GLN A 208 -26.35 -44.03 -28.11
N PRO A 209 -25.16 -44.33 -27.56
CA PRO A 209 -24.40 -43.35 -26.80
C PRO A 209 -23.89 -42.25 -27.74
N ILE A 210 -24.07 -41.00 -27.33
CA ILE A 210 -23.61 -39.82 -28.08
C ILE A 210 -22.14 -39.53 -27.74
N VAL A 211 -21.71 -39.92 -26.54
CA VAL A 211 -20.33 -39.76 -26.06
C VAL A 211 -19.79 -41.12 -25.58
N ALA A 212 -18.52 -41.41 -25.87
CA ALA A 212 -17.88 -42.62 -25.39
C ALA A 212 -17.76 -42.60 -23.85
N SER A 213 -17.99 -43.75 -23.21
CA SER A 213 -17.89 -43.87 -21.76
C SER A 213 -16.44 -43.72 -21.29
N GLU A 214 -16.23 -43.03 -20.16
CA GLU A 214 -14.89 -42.87 -19.58
C GLU A 214 -14.26 -44.23 -19.22
N VAL A 215 -15.09 -45.22 -18.86
CA VAL A 215 -14.65 -46.59 -18.55
C VAL A 215 -14.07 -47.30 -19.77
N GLU A 216 -14.61 -47.05 -20.97
CA GLU A 216 -14.04 -47.60 -22.21
C GLU A 216 -12.79 -46.85 -22.66
N LYS A 217 -12.64 -45.56 -22.31
CA LYS A 217 -11.45 -44.77 -22.63
C LYS A 217 -10.24 -45.08 -21.75
N ALA A 218 -10.45 -45.65 -20.57
CA ALA A 218 -9.40 -45.98 -19.60
C ALA A 218 -8.82 -47.39 -19.75
N LYS A 219 -9.32 -48.19 -20.71
CA LYS A 219 -8.76 -49.50 -21.08
C LYS A 219 -7.71 -49.35 -22.18
#